data_AF-A0A0R3RT46-F1
#
_entry.id   AF-A0A0R3RT46-F1
#
_cell.length_a   1.000
_cell.length_b   1.000
_cell.length_c   1.000
_cell.angle_alpha   90.00
_cell.angle_beta   90.00
_cell.angle_gamma   90.00
#
_symmetry.space_group_name_H-M   'P 1'
#
loop_
_entity.id
_entity.type
_entity.pdbx_description
1 polymer ?
#
loop_
_entity_poly.entity_id
_entity_poly.type
_entity_poly.pdbx_seq_one_letter_code
_entity_poly.pdbx_strand_id
1 'polypeptide(L)'
;MQAIQTHFIDDNQLHIGAENLDDILESNAVMMAFFARHKLDIVGISSKYLVQTIHHYELSNISSSAIHKHCLVIFRKLSEITANLFYPLNIRQHQIVNSMITEHFNACLNFRFAIVSYETQNETFLVPANWTTFLWTLRRSRFINCMKDFAVQFRKTYPQFFTNKPIIPNEIILTLRKFRNWAIERAVTPMLYAGTLLGWYRECGIISHTHDIDFAVFIEEHYDEFPQDIMNASFMELSLRLNKPEDLLEYKVCIENNIPMDIFFLYHDQNSSWVGGLSYENKFVYPLINQTCATDLLGYLMYVPCNALNVIMSEHGENWTEPLHSSKYIWNESPLNMREAGTIPPEERAESYVSYER
;
A
#
# COMPACT_ATOMS: atom_id res chain seq x y z
N MET A 1 -36.93 0.13 -19.48
CA MET A 1 -35.82 -0.43 -18.68
C MET A 1 -34.52 -0.07 -19.39
N GLN A 2 -33.94 1.07 -19.02
CA GLN A 2 -32.60 1.46 -19.50
C GLN A 2 -31.57 0.75 -18.62
N ALA A 3 -30.63 0.05 -19.25
CA ALA A 3 -29.52 -0.60 -18.59
C ALA A 3 -28.68 0.46 -17.87
N ILE A 4 -28.56 0.32 -16.55
CA ILE A 4 -27.65 1.13 -15.73
C ILE A 4 -26.23 0.77 -16.17
N GLN A 5 -25.55 1.69 -16.85
CA GLN A 5 -24.12 1.56 -17.14
C GLN A 5 -23.38 1.52 -15.80
N THR A 6 -22.82 0.35 -15.50
CA THR A 6 -21.88 0.15 -14.41
C THR A 6 -20.62 0.97 -14.69
N HIS A 7 -20.53 2.16 -14.12
CA HIS A 7 -19.25 2.88 -14.02
C HIS A 7 -18.36 2.17 -12.98
N PHE A 8 -17.83 1.00 -13.35
CA PHE A 8 -16.41 0.82 -13.10
C PHE A 8 -15.72 1.91 -13.91
N ILE A 9 -14.60 2.45 -13.42
CA ILE A 9 -13.69 3.15 -14.31
C ILE A 9 -13.50 2.18 -15.49
N ASP A 10 -14.01 2.58 -16.66
CA ASP A 10 -13.87 1.82 -17.90
C ASP A 10 -12.38 1.49 -18.00
N ASP A 11 -12.00 0.23 -18.21
CA ASP A 11 -10.59 -0.12 -18.42
C ASP A 11 -9.98 0.74 -19.57
N ASN A 12 -10.82 1.40 -20.38
CA ASN A 12 -10.43 2.36 -21.41
C ASN A 12 -10.44 3.85 -21.01
N GLN A 13 -10.94 4.24 -19.84
CA GLN A 13 -10.95 5.64 -19.40
C GLN A 13 -10.05 5.82 -18.18
N LEU A 14 -8.81 6.26 -18.46
CA LEU A 14 -7.78 6.64 -17.49
C LEU A 14 -7.34 5.50 -16.55
N HIS A 15 -6.31 4.75 -16.99
CA HIS A 15 -5.36 4.11 -16.09
C HIS A 15 -4.55 5.20 -15.36
N ILE A 16 -5.17 5.84 -14.35
CA ILE A 16 -4.46 6.69 -13.39
C ILE A 16 -3.59 5.74 -12.56
N GLY A 17 -2.35 5.50 -13.00
CA GLY A 17 -1.50 4.44 -12.47
C GLY A 17 -0.53 3.80 -13.46
N ALA A 18 -0.70 4.02 -14.78
CA ALA A 18 0.37 3.68 -15.72
C ALA A 18 1.54 4.64 -15.48
N GLU A 19 2.55 4.20 -14.73
CA GLU A 19 3.90 4.73 -14.94
C GLU A 19 4.17 4.60 -16.44
N ASN A 20 4.42 5.72 -17.12
CA ASN A 20 4.48 5.77 -18.58
C ASN A 20 5.43 4.68 -19.09
N LEU A 21 4.98 3.89 -20.08
CA LEU A 21 5.79 2.84 -20.70
C LEU A 21 7.09 3.41 -21.29
N ASP A 22 7.09 4.68 -21.70
CA ASP A 22 8.28 5.38 -22.17
C ASP A 22 9.28 5.64 -21.03
N ASP A 23 8.79 5.89 -19.81
CA ASP A 23 9.65 6.01 -18.63
C ASP A 23 10.19 4.61 -18.23
N ILE A 24 9.43 3.52 -18.46
CA ILE A 24 9.82 2.13 -18.13
C ILE A 24 11.07 1.68 -18.92
N LEU A 25 11.31 2.28 -20.09
CA LEU A 25 12.43 1.98 -20.97
C LEU A 25 13.69 2.78 -20.68
N GLU A 26 13.72 3.60 -19.62
CA GLU A 26 14.93 4.30 -19.19
C GLU A 26 16.04 3.34 -18.77
N SER A 27 17.21 3.52 -19.37
CA SER A 27 18.32 2.55 -19.37
C SER A 27 19.02 2.29 -18.01
N ASN A 28 18.65 2.98 -16.93
CA ASN A 28 19.38 2.99 -15.65
C ASN A 28 18.53 2.71 -14.40
N ALA A 29 17.40 1.98 -14.50
CA ALA A 29 16.54 1.66 -13.35
C ALA A 29 16.27 0.14 -13.17
N VAL A 30 16.21 -0.34 -11.92
CA VAL A 30 15.60 -1.63 -11.56
C VAL A 30 14.16 -1.37 -11.13
N MET A 31 13.22 -2.12 -11.71
CA MET A 31 11.83 -2.13 -11.24
C MET A 31 11.56 -3.32 -10.32
N MET A 32 10.95 -3.06 -9.17
CA MET A 32 10.37 -4.10 -8.34
C MET A 32 8.90 -4.26 -8.73
N ALA A 33 8.55 -5.42 -9.28
CA ALA A 33 7.17 -5.80 -9.56
C ALA A 33 6.61 -6.60 -8.38
N PHE A 34 5.47 -6.16 -7.83
CA PHE A 34 4.76 -6.89 -6.78
C PHE A 34 3.67 -7.74 -7.42
N PHE A 35 3.82 -9.06 -7.32
CA PHE A 35 2.88 -9.99 -7.94
C PHE A 35 1.79 -10.41 -6.95
N ALA A 36 0.53 -10.27 -7.34
CA ALA A 36 -0.54 -11.04 -6.75
C ALA A 36 -0.21 -12.54 -6.84
N ARG A 37 -0.60 -13.29 -5.81
CA ARG A 37 -0.18 -14.66 -5.45
C ARG A 37 -0.31 -15.78 -6.51
N HIS A 38 -0.51 -15.49 -7.78
CA HIS A 38 -0.50 -16.46 -8.87
C HIS A 38 0.95 -16.80 -9.29
N LYS A 39 1.70 -17.41 -8.36
CA LYS A 39 3.06 -17.95 -8.59
C LYS A 39 3.14 -18.95 -9.76
N LEU A 40 2.04 -19.61 -10.09
CA LEU A 40 1.99 -20.70 -11.09
C LEU A 40 1.86 -20.18 -12.53
N ASP A 41 1.16 -19.07 -12.73
CA ASP A 41 0.93 -18.54 -14.08
C ASP A 41 2.22 -17.90 -14.64
N ILE A 42 2.99 -17.22 -13.80
CA ILE A 42 4.25 -16.58 -14.21
C ILE A 42 5.32 -17.61 -14.63
N VAL A 43 5.47 -18.70 -13.87
CA VAL A 43 6.43 -19.78 -14.18
C VAL A 43 5.98 -20.57 -15.43
N GLY A 44 4.67 -20.75 -15.62
CA GLY A 44 4.09 -21.37 -16.82
C GLY A 44 4.25 -20.50 -18.07
N ILE A 45 4.23 -19.17 -17.93
CA ILE A 45 4.42 -18.23 -19.04
C ILE A 45 5.91 -18.14 -19.42
N SER A 46 6.83 -18.06 -18.45
CA SER A 46 8.28 -18.00 -18.72
C SER A 46 8.84 -19.27 -19.38
N SER A 47 8.21 -20.42 -19.12
CA SER A 47 8.59 -21.69 -19.74
C SER A 47 8.01 -21.87 -21.15
N LYS A 48 6.91 -21.18 -21.47
CA LYS A 48 6.19 -21.29 -22.75
C LYS A 48 6.60 -20.21 -23.77
N TYR A 49 7.04 -19.05 -23.29
CA TYR A 49 7.52 -17.94 -24.10
C TYR A 49 8.91 -17.60 -23.58
N LEU A 50 9.91 -17.65 -24.47
CA LEU A 50 11.36 -17.64 -24.23
C LEU A 50 11.91 -16.39 -23.48
N VAL A 51 11.35 -16.10 -22.31
CA VAL A 51 11.77 -15.05 -21.37
C VAL A 51 12.73 -15.72 -20.40
N GLN A 52 14.02 -15.40 -20.51
CA GLN A 52 15.03 -15.96 -19.62
C GLN A 52 14.91 -15.36 -18.22
N THR A 53 14.33 -16.12 -17.30
CA THR A 53 14.53 -15.93 -15.86
C THR A 53 15.96 -16.36 -15.53
N ILE A 54 16.85 -15.41 -15.21
CA ILE A 54 18.20 -15.75 -14.75
C ILE A 54 18.09 -16.31 -13.32
N HIS A 55 18.12 -17.64 -13.20
CA HIS A 55 18.47 -18.32 -11.96
C HIS A 55 19.97 -18.61 -11.97
N HIS A 56 20.76 -18.07 -11.03
CA HIS A 56 22.05 -18.62 -10.53
C HIS A 56 22.73 -17.62 -9.55
N TYR A 57 23.55 -17.95 -8.54
CA TYR A 57 24.46 -19.08 -8.30
C TYR A 57 24.51 -19.55 -6.82
N GLU A 58 25.16 -20.70 -6.63
CA GLU A 58 25.40 -21.48 -5.42
C GLU A 58 26.16 -20.72 -4.31
N LEU A 59 25.57 -20.68 -3.12
CA LEU A 59 26.34 -20.66 -1.86
C LEU A 59 26.68 -22.13 -1.56
N SER A 60 27.81 -22.60 -2.07
CA SER A 60 28.35 -23.91 -1.69
C SER A 60 28.70 -23.88 -0.20
N ASN A 61 28.13 -24.84 0.53
CA ASN A 61 28.30 -25.13 1.96
C ASN A 61 27.33 -24.48 2.97
N ILE A 62 26.02 -24.63 2.75
CA ILE A 62 25.10 -24.82 3.88
C ILE A 62 24.37 -26.14 3.69
N SER A 63 24.75 -27.11 4.52
CA SER A 63 24.13 -28.43 4.62
C SER A 63 22.65 -28.31 4.97
N SER A 64 21.83 -28.90 4.10
CA SER A 64 20.48 -29.46 4.31
C SER A 64 19.64 -28.95 5.48
N SER A 65 18.48 -28.41 5.10
CA SER A 65 17.35 -27.91 5.89
C SER A 65 17.40 -26.41 6.17
N ALA A 66 16.27 -25.75 5.88
CA ALA A 66 15.93 -24.34 6.11
C ALA A 66 15.98 -23.39 4.89
N ILE A 67 14.86 -22.67 4.80
CA ILE A 67 14.60 -21.39 4.13
C ILE A 67 14.10 -21.49 2.67
N HIS A 68 12.76 -21.46 2.58
CA HIS A 68 11.94 -21.18 1.41
C HIS A 68 12.38 -19.86 0.72
N LYS A 69 12.74 -19.93 -0.57
CA LYS A 69 13.45 -18.87 -1.28
C LYS A 69 12.56 -17.85 -2.02
N HIS A 70 13.13 -16.65 -2.07
CA HIS A 70 12.65 -15.30 -2.42
C HIS A 70 12.49 -15.01 -3.93
N CYS A 71 11.91 -13.85 -4.25
CA CYS A 71 11.83 -13.28 -5.60
C CYS A 71 12.95 -12.24 -5.82
N LEU A 72 13.59 -12.26 -6.99
CA LEU A 72 14.61 -11.33 -7.45
C LEU A 72 14.26 -10.99 -8.91
N VAL A 73 14.05 -9.71 -9.24
CA VAL A 73 13.86 -9.26 -10.62
C VAL A 73 15.06 -8.40 -11.00
N ILE A 74 15.88 -8.90 -11.94
CA ILE A 74 17.02 -8.20 -12.54
C ILE A 74 16.67 -7.92 -14.00
N PHE A 75 16.75 -6.67 -14.43
CA PHE A 75 16.65 -6.29 -15.84
C PHE A 75 18.03 -6.37 -16.50
N ARG A 76 18.10 -7.01 -17.67
CA ARG A 76 19.27 -6.98 -18.56
C ARG A 76 18.94 -6.08 -19.76
N LYS A 77 19.91 -5.25 -20.13
CA LYS A 77 19.92 -4.28 -21.23
C LYS A 77 19.25 -4.80 -22.51
N LEU A 78 18.20 -4.12 -22.99
CA LEU A 78 17.51 -4.42 -24.26
C LEU A 78 18.31 -4.05 -25.51
N SER A 79 19.42 -3.30 -25.37
CA SER A 79 20.19 -2.81 -26.51
C SER A 79 21.16 -3.82 -27.13
N GLU A 80 21.20 -5.07 -26.65
CA GLU A 80 22.09 -6.11 -27.18
C GLU A 80 21.36 -7.28 -27.87
N ILE A 81 20.02 -7.23 -27.98
CA ILE A 81 19.29 -8.11 -28.92
C ILE A 81 19.30 -7.46 -30.31
N THR A 82 20.50 -7.22 -30.83
CA THR A 82 20.66 -7.09 -32.28
C THR A 82 20.68 -8.48 -32.89
N ALA A 83 19.60 -8.79 -33.61
CA ALA A 83 19.61 -9.42 -34.93
C ALA A 83 19.45 -10.94 -35.13
N ASN A 84 19.34 -11.84 -34.13
CA ASN A 84 19.36 -13.29 -34.45
C ASN A 84 18.30 -14.24 -33.84
N LEU A 85 17.16 -13.76 -33.34
CA LEU A 85 16.04 -14.65 -33.00
C LEU A 85 14.70 -14.14 -33.56
N PHE A 86 14.59 -14.09 -34.90
CA PHE A 86 13.27 -14.10 -35.55
C PHE A 86 12.81 -15.56 -35.69
N TYR A 87 12.12 -16.08 -34.67
CA TYR A 87 11.11 -17.10 -34.92
C TYR A 87 9.81 -16.39 -35.30
N PRO A 88 9.10 -16.78 -36.37
CA PRO A 88 7.93 -16.08 -36.84
C PRO A 88 6.76 -16.36 -35.88
N LEU A 89 6.59 -15.51 -34.86
CA LEU A 89 5.37 -15.47 -34.06
C LEU A 89 4.27 -14.79 -34.88
N ASN A 90 3.13 -15.48 -35.00
CA ASN A 90 1.99 -15.03 -35.79
C ASN A 90 1.37 -13.77 -35.14
N ILE A 91 0.93 -12.79 -35.95
CA ILE A 91 0.54 -11.43 -35.51
C ILE A 91 -0.54 -11.43 -34.41
N ARG A 92 -1.44 -12.42 -34.39
CA ARG A 92 -2.45 -12.60 -33.31
C ARG A 92 -1.84 -13.02 -31.98
N GLN A 93 -0.78 -13.82 -31.96
CA GLN A 93 -0.08 -14.19 -30.74
C GLN A 93 0.71 -13.00 -30.18
N HIS A 94 1.23 -12.13 -31.05
CA HIS A 94 1.90 -10.90 -30.64
C HIS A 94 0.94 -9.91 -29.96
N GLN A 95 -0.30 -9.80 -30.44
CA GLN A 95 -1.33 -8.96 -29.81
C GLN A 95 -1.81 -9.53 -28.47
N ILE A 96 -1.97 -10.84 -28.35
CA ILE A 96 -2.39 -11.50 -27.09
C ILE A 96 -1.25 -11.44 -26.06
N VAL A 97 -0.01 -11.67 -26.47
CA VAL A 97 1.16 -11.55 -25.58
C VAL A 97 1.36 -10.09 -25.18
N ASN A 98 1.25 -9.12 -26.09
CA ASN A 98 1.30 -7.71 -25.72
C ASN A 98 0.11 -7.30 -24.83
N SER A 99 -1.13 -7.75 -25.08
CA SER A 99 -2.25 -7.41 -24.21
C SER A 99 -2.13 -8.06 -22.84
N MET A 100 -1.64 -9.31 -22.75
CA MET A 100 -1.41 -10.00 -21.48
C MET A 100 -0.21 -9.47 -20.71
N ILE A 101 0.90 -9.13 -21.40
CA ILE A 101 2.04 -8.44 -20.81
C ILE A 101 1.58 -7.07 -20.33
N THR A 102 0.81 -6.32 -21.13
CA THR A 102 0.28 -5.02 -20.75
C THR A 102 -0.70 -5.16 -19.58
N GLU A 103 -1.62 -6.13 -19.55
CA GLU A 103 -2.53 -6.36 -18.41
C GLU A 103 -1.80 -6.82 -17.15
N HIS A 104 -0.83 -7.73 -17.25
CA HIS A 104 -0.06 -8.22 -16.09
C HIS A 104 1.01 -7.24 -15.62
N PHE A 105 1.64 -6.46 -16.50
CA PHE A 105 2.56 -5.37 -16.16
C PHE A 105 1.81 -4.11 -15.72
N ASN A 106 0.62 -3.82 -16.23
CA ASN A 106 -0.24 -2.76 -15.70
C ASN A 106 -0.77 -3.13 -14.30
N ALA A 107 -0.84 -4.43 -13.97
CA ALA A 107 -1.05 -4.92 -12.62
C ALA A 107 0.25 -4.98 -11.77
N CYS A 108 1.42 -4.73 -12.37
CA CYS A 108 2.68 -4.56 -11.63
C CYS A 108 2.77 -3.11 -11.18
N LEU A 109 2.44 -2.88 -9.92
CA LEU A 109 2.80 -1.64 -9.28
C LEU A 109 4.32 -1.58 -9.15
N ASN A 110 4.97 -0.65 -9.85
CA ASN A 110 6.42 -0.60 -9.94
C ASN A 110 6.99 0.34 -8.88
N PHE A 111 8.00 -0.11 -8.13
CA PHE A 111 8.93 0.78 -7.44
C PHE A 111 10.20 0.86 -8.28
N ARG A 112 10.59 2.07 -8.67
CA ARG A 112 11.80 2.33 -9.46
C ARG A 112 12.97 2.64 -8.54
N PHE A 113 14.08 1.96 -8.79
CA PHE A 113 15.35 2.25 -8.15
C PHE A 113 16.37 2.59 -9.23
N ALA A 114 17.00 3.76 -9.14
CA ALA A 114 18.19 4.05 -9.94
C ALA A 114 19.25 2.97 -9.70
N ILE A 115 20.03 2.63 -10.73
CA ILE A 115 21.09 1.62 -10.66
C ILE A 115 22.45 2.32 -10.67
N VAL A 116 23.39 1.77 -9.90
CA VAL A 116 24.81 2.11 -9.98
C VAL A 116 25.65 0.86 -10.23
N SER A 117 26.78 1.04 -10.90
CA SER A 117 27.79 -0.01 -11.05
C SER A 117 28.65 -0.09 -9.79
N TYR A 118 28.83 -1.30 -9.27
CA TYR A 118 29.72 -1.62 -8.17
C TYR A 118 30.82 -2.56 -8.67
N GLU A 119 32.04 -2.05 -8.71
CA GLU A 119 33.21 -2.79 -9.20
C GLU A 119 33.85 -3.59 -8.07
N THR A 120 34.13 -4.87 -8.33
CA THR A 120 35.00 -5.71 -7.49
C THR A 120 36.29 -6.03 -8.24
N GLN A 121 37.24 -6.69 -7.59
CA GLN A 121 38.53 -7.03 -8.22
C GLN A 121 38.40 -7.89 -9.49
N ASN A 122 37.28 -8.63 -9.64
CA ASN A 122 37.08 -9.57 -10.75
C ASN A 122 35.79 -9.32 -11.56
N GLU A 123 34.83 -8.55 -11.05
CA GLU A 123 33.48 -8.44 -11.64
C GLU A 123 32.82 -7.07 -11.36
N THR A 124 31.97 -6.63 -12.31
CA THR A 124 31.10 -5.45 -12.17
C THR A 124 29.67 -5.90 -11.86
N PHE A 125 29.09 -5.37 -10.78
CA PHE A 125 27.70 -5.61 -10.40
C PHE A 125 26.84 -4.38 -10.66
N LEU A 126 25.60 -4.58 -11.11
CA LEU A 126 24.59 -3.52 -11.16
C LEU A 126 23.70 -3.64 -9.93
N VAL A 127 23.69 -2.60 -9.08
CA VAL A 127 22.94 -2.60 -7.82
C VAL A 127 22.04 -1.36 -7.69
N PRO A 128 20.93 -1.44 -6.95
CA PRO A 128 20.15 -0.25 -6.58
C PRO A 128 21.03 0.80 -5.91
N ALA A 129 20.97 2.04 -6.40
CA ALA A 129 21.69 3.20 -5.89
C ALA A 129 21.42 3.43 -4.40
N ASN A 130 20.16 3.23 -3.99
CA ASN A 130 19.74 3.24 -2.60
C ASN A 130 19.36 1.82 -2.16
N TRP A 131 20.39 1.05 -1.80
CA TRP A 131 20.23 -0.33 -1.32
C TRP A 131 19.37 -0.42 -0.05
N THR A 132 19.42 0.59 0.83
CA THR A 132 18.64 0.63 2.07
C THR A 132 17.15 0.70 1.77
N THR A 133 16.72 1.66 0.96
CA THR A 133 15.30 1.78 0.54
C THR A 133 14.89 0.56 -0.29
N PHE A 134 15.77 0.02 -1.12
CA PHE A 134 15.48 -1.21 -1.87
C PHE A 134 15.16 -2.40 -0.96
N LEU A 135 16.01 -2.67 0.04
CA LEU A 135 15.76 -3.75 1.00
C LEU A 135 14.52 -3.47 1.87
N TRP A 136 14.28 -2.21 2.22
CA TRP A 136 13.12 -1.77 2.98
C TRP A 136 11.82 -2.10 2.24
N THR A 137 11.75 -1.74 0.95
CA THR A 137 10.62 -2.03 0.06
C THR A 137 10.51 -3.52 -0.22
N LEU A 138 11.63 -4.24 -0.42
CA LEU A 138 11.65 -5.68 -0.66
C LEU A 138 11.05 -6.48 0.50
N ARG A 139 11.34 -6.09 1.75
CA ARG A 139 10.76 -6.74 2.95
C ARG A 139 9.24 -6.59 3.02
N ARG A 140 8.69 -5.57 2.36
CA ARG A 140 7.26 -5.23 2.32
C ARG A 140 6.62 -5.60 0.98
N SER A 141 7.32 -6.39 0.17
CA SER A 141 6.92 -6.73 -1.20
C SER A 141 5.79 -7.76 -1.30
N ARG A 142 5.40 -8.40 -0.19
CA ARG A 142 4.33 -9.39 -0.24
C ARG A 142 3.04 -8.70 -0.66
N PHE A 143 2.57 -8.98 -1.86
CA PHE A 143 1.35 -8.40 -2.38
C PHE A 143 0.11 -9.14 -1.88
N ILE A 144 -0.90 -8.39 -1.45
CA ILE A 144 -2.26 -8.88 -1.22
C ILE A 144 -3.24 -7.96 -1.91
N ASN A 145 -4.35 -8.52 -2.38
CA ASN A 145 -5.38 -7.77 -3.12
C ASN A 145 -6.62 -7.54 -2.25
N CYS A 146 -7.40 -6.53 -2.59
CA CYS A 146 -8.76 -6.39 -2.08
C CYS A 146 -9.66 -7.55 -2.58
N MET A 147 -10.86 -7.66 -2.01
CA MET A 147 -11.83 -8.68 -2.40
C MET A 147 -12.58 -8.27 -3.69
N LYS A 148 -11.91 -8.27 -4.84
CA LYS A 148 -12.46 -7.79 -6.14
C LYS A 148 -13.84 -8.35 -6.48
N ASP A 149 -13.99 -9.68 -6.45
CA ASP A 149 -15.27 -10.33 -6.79
C ASP A 149 -16.37 -9.96 -5.79
N PHE A 150 -16.03 -9.88 -4.49
CA PHE A 150 -16.96 -9.43 -3.46
C PHE A 150 -17.35 -7.97 -3.68
N ALA A 151 -16.40 -7.09 -4.00
CA ALA A 151 -16.64 -5.67 -4.21
C ALA A 151 -17.57 -5.41 -5.41
N VAL A 152 -17.46 -6.23 -6.47
CA VAL A 152 -18.40 -6.21 -7.61
C VAL A 152 -19.81 -6.57 -7.14
N GLN A 153 -19.95 -7.62 -6.33
CA GLN A 153 -21.25 -8.04 -5.82
C GLN A 153 -21.82 -7.04 -4.81
N PHE A 154 -20.98 -6.50 -3.92
CA PHE A 154 -21.36 -5.52 -2.91
C PHE A 154 -21.98 -4.27 -3.53
N ARG A 155 -21.37 -3.72 -4.60
CA ARG A 155 -21.93 -2.59 -5.35
C ARG A 155 -23.28 -2.90 -6.00
N LYS A 156 -23.47 -4.13 -6.49
CA LYS A 156 -24.75 -4.58 -7.06
C LYS A 156 -25.83 -4.73 -5.99
N THR A 157 -25.45 -5.23 -4.81
CA THR A 157 -26.36 -5.43 -3.69
C THR A 157 -26.77 -4.11 -3.03
N TYR A 158 -25.85 -3.14 -2.97
CA TYR A 158 -26.06 -1.88 -2.26
C TYR A 158 -25.81 -0.64 -3.15
N PRO A 159 -26.52 -0.51 -4.31
CA PRO A 159 -26.26 0.55 -5.28
C PRO A 159 -26.44 1.96 -4.70
N GLN A 160 -27.29 2.13 -3.68
CA GLN A 160 -27.58 3.41 -3.05
C GLN A 160 -26.36 4.09 -2.40
N PHE A 161 -25.31 3.35 -2.07
CA PHE A 161 -24.06 3.93 -1.54
C PHE A 161 -23.13 4.42 -2.66
N PHE A 162 -23.43 4.09 -3.92
CA PHE A 162 -22.58 4.40 -5.07
C PHE A 162 -23.26 5.34 -6.09
N THR A 163 -24.49 5.80 -5.82
CA THR A 163 -25.21 6.71 -6.73
C THR A 163 -24.73 8.15 -6.66
N ASN A 164 -24.23 8.57 -5.50
CA ASN A 164 -23.76 9.94 -5.28
C ASN A 164 -22.26 10.04 -5.55
N LYS A 165 -21.82 11.27 -5.87
CA LYS A 165 -20.38 11.56 -5.94
C LYS A 165 -19.75 11.25 -4.57
N PRO A 166 -18.60 10.53 -4.52
CA PRO A 166 -17.87 10.32 -3.28
C PRO A 166 -17.55 11.64 -2.58
N ILE A 167 -17.61 11.65 -1.24
CA ILE A 167 -17.24 12.79 -0.40
C ILE A 167 -15.77 13.12 -0.59
N ILE A 168 -14.92 12.09 -0.51
CA ILE A 168 -13.51 12.15 -0.90
C ILE A 168 -13.38 11.66 -2.35
N PRO A 169 -12.96 12.51 -3.31
CA PRO A 169 -12.78 12.11 -4.70
C PRO A 169 -11.66 11.08 -4.87
N ASN A 170 -11.79 10.18 -5.84
CA ASN A 170 -10.77 9.14 -6.11
C ASN A 170 -9.40 9.72 -6.49
N GLU A 171 -9.37 10.95 -7.03
CA GLU A 171 -8.17 11.68 -7.39
C GLU A 171 -7.22 11.90 -6.19
N ILE A 172 -7.73 11.84 -4.95
CA ILE A 172 -6.94 11.90 -3.72
C ILE A 172 -5.79 10.87 -3.71
N ILE A 173 -5.93 9.77 -4.45
CA ILE A 173 -4.92 8.72 -4.54
C ILE A 173 -3.56 9.24 -5.00
N LEU A 174 -3.53 10.32 -5.79
CA LEU A 174 -2.29 10.98 -6.22
C LEU A 174 -1.55 11.61 -5.04
N THR A 175 -2.28 12.21 -4.10
CA THR A 175 -1.74 12.75 -2.85
C THR A 175 -1.39 11.65 -1.86
N LEU A 176 -2.21 10.59 -1.76
CA LEU A 176 -1.86 9.43 -0.92
C LEU A 176 -0.57 8.74 -1.41
N ARG A 177 -0.37 8.66 -2.74
CA ARG A 177 0.88 8.18 -3.34
C ARG A 177 2.05 9.08 -2.96
N LYS A 178 1.86 10.39 -3.02
CA LYS A 178 2.87 11.37 -2.65
C LYS A 178 3.26 11.23 -1.18
N PHE A 179 2.27 11.09 -0.29
CA PHE A 179 2.47 10.80 1.13
C PHE A 179 3.27 9.51 1.36
N ARG A 180 2.86 8.41 0.72
CA ARG A 180 3.57 7.12 0.77
C ARG A 180 5.05 7.26 0.40
N ASN A 181 5.36 7.90 -0.73
CA ASN A 181 6.75 8.08 -1.17
C ASN A 181 7.53 8.97 -0.20
N TRP A 182 6.95 10.10 0.20
CA TRP A 182 7.55 11.02 1.17
C TRP A 182 7.89 10.32 2.49
N ALA A 183 7.00 9.43 2.97
CA ALA A 183 7.21 8.67 4.20
C ALA A 183 8.31 7.61 4.03
N ILE A 184 8.34 6.88 2.91
CA ILE A 184 9.36 5.85 2.66
C ILE A 184 10.77 6.43 2.56
N GLU A 185 10.91 7.62 1.99
CA GLU A 185 12.18 8.36 1.97
C GLU A 185 12.72 8.65 3.37
N ARG A 186 11.84 8.64 4.38
CA ARG A 186 12.12 8.85 5.81
C ARG A 186 12.07 7.56 6.63
N ALA A 187 12.16 6.40 5.97
CA ALA A 187 12.06 5.09 6.60
C ALA A 187 10.75 4.85 7.37
N VAL A 188 9.66 5.45 6.90
CA VAL A 188 8.29 5.25 7.42
C VAL A 188 7.42 4.54 6.39
N THR A 189 6.62 3.58 6.83
CA THR A 189 5.74 2.77 5.99
C THR A 189 4.28 2.97 6.38
N PRO A 190 3.58 3.93 5.76
CA PRO A 190 2.18 4.17 6.05
C PRO A 190 1.32 3.04 5.48
N MET A 191 0.55 2.39 6.35
CA MET A 191 -0.41 1.34 6.00
C MET A 191 -1.84 1.89 6.07
N LEU A 192 -2.70 1.55 5.10
CA LEU A 192 -4.12 1.87 5.20
C LEU A 192 -4.69 1.29 6.49
N TYR A 193 -5.53 2.06 7.16
CA TYR A 193 -6.03 1.75 8.48
C TYR A 193 -7.54 2.05 8.63
N ALA A 194 -8.17 1.57 9.72
CA ALA A 194 -9.57 1.81 10.08
C ALA A 194 -10.54 1.76 8.87
N GLY A 195 -11.37 2.80 8.69
CA GLY A 195 -12.34 2.89 7.60
C GLY A 195 -11.71 2.86 6.21
N THR A 196 -10.48 3.36 6.07
CA THR A 196 -9.72 3.31 4.81
C THR A 196 -9.30 1.88 4.45
N LEU A 197 -8.86 1.09 5.44
CA LEU A 197 -8.55 -0.33 5.26
C LEU A 197 -9.80 -1.16 4.92
N LEU A 198 -10.93 -0.87 5.59
CA LEU A 198 -12.21 -1.52 5.29
C LEU A 198 -12.66 -1.21 3.85
N GLY A 199 -12.60 0.06 3.44
CA GLY A 199 -12.93 0.49 2.08
C GLY A 199 -12.09 -0.24 1.05
N TRP A 200 -10.77 -0.29 1.25
CA TRP A 200 -9.89 -1.04 0.38
C TRP A 200 -10.30 -2.52 0.31
N TYR A 201 -10.45 -3.19 1.45
CA TYR A 201 -10.66 -4.63 1.47
C TYR A 201 -12.03 -5.04 0.90
N ARG A 202 -13.08 -4.32 1.27
CA ARG A 202 -14.48 -4.64 0.95
C ARG A 202 -14.93 -4.08 -0.39
N GLU A 203 -14.50 -2.87 -0.71
CA GLU A 203 -15.02 -2.10 -1.85
C GLU A 203 -13.95 -1.91 -2.93
N CYS A 204 -12.68 -2.29 -2.71
CA CYS A 204 -11.57 -2.02 -3.63
C CYS A 204 -11.44 -0.52 -3.95
N GLY A 205 -11.66 0.34 -2.96
CA GLY A 205 -11.66 1.79 -3.12
C GLY A 205 -11.75 2.51 -1.78
N ILE A 206 -12.08 3.78 -1.81
CA ILE A 206 -12.38 4.56 -0.61
C ILE A 206 -13.90 4.50 -0.40
N ILE A 207 -14.36 4.32 0.85
CA ILE A 207 -15.78 4.32 1.17
C ILE A 207 -16.38 5.66 0.74
N SER A 208 -17.38 5.63 -0.14
CA SER A 208 -17.90 6.83 -0.83
C SER A 208 -18.43 7.92 0.11
N HIS A 209 -18.90 7.52 1.29
CA HIS A 209 -19.44 8.40 2.32
C HIS A 209 -18.48 8.65 3.49
N THR A 210 -17.21 8.24 3.43
CA THR A 210 -16.23 8.56 4.49
C THR A 210 -15.79 10.02 4.43
N HIS A 211 -15.37 10.56 5.57
CA HIS A 211 -15.02 11.98 5.71
C HIS A 211 -13.52 12.20 5.91
N ASP A 212 -12.76 11.15 6.15
CA ASP A 212 -11.35 11.14 6.50
C ASP A 212 -10.62 9.94 5.86
N ILE A 213 -9.29 9.99 5.92
CA ILE A 213 -8.38 8.93 5.50
C ILE A 213 -7.50 8.53 6.69
N ASP A 214 -7.35 7.24 6.94
CA ASP A 214 -6.60 6.73 8.09
C ASP A 214 -5.39 5.93 7.63
N PHE A 215 -4.24 6.26 8.22
CA PHE A 215 -3.02 5.46 8.12
C PHE A 215 -2.53 5.03 9.50
N ALA A 216 -1.92 3.85 9.55
CA ALA A 216 -1.14 3.40 10.68
C ALA A 216 0.33 3.25 10.29
N VAL A 217 1.21 3.62 11.21
CA VAL A 217 2.67 3.50 11.13
C VAL A 217 3.16 2.74 12.36
N PHE A 218 4.15 1.87 12.22
CA PHE A 218 4.74 1.21 13.39
C PHE A 218 5.46 2.24 14.27
N ILE A 219 5.30 2.16 15.60
CA ILE A 219 6.00 3.08 16.51
C ILE A 219 7.52 2.98 16.37
N GLU A 220 8.07 1.82 15.98
CA GLU A 220 9.50 1.66 15.69
C GLU A 220 9.99 2.48 14.49
N GLU A 221 9.07 2.99 13.66
CA GLU A 221 9.38 3.87 12.52
C GLU A 221 9.20 5.36 12.88
N HIS A 222 8.83 5.69 14.13
CA HIS A 222 8.78 7.07 14.61
C HIS A 222 10.18 7.69 14.69
N TYR A 223 10.27 8.99 14.39
CA TYR A 223 11.44 9.83 14.64
C TYR A 223 11.00 11.25 15.05
N ASP A 224 11.83 11.93 15.83
CA ASP A 224 11.45 13.17 16.52
C ASP A 224 11.13 14.33 15.57
N GLU A 225 11.78 14.38 14.41
CA GLU A 225 11.55 15.41 13.39
C GLU A 225 10.27 15.18 12.56
N PHE A 226 9.54 14.09 12.76
CA PHE A 226 8.35 13.74 11.96
C PHE A 226 7.31 14.88 11.87
N PRO A 227 6.96 15.59 12.96
CA PRO A 227 6.06 16.74 12.88
C PRO A 227 6.61 17.89 12.02
N GLN A 228 7.90 18.20 12.18
CA GLN A 228 8.54 19.29 11.44
C GLN A 228 8.62 18.97 9.95
N ASP A 229 8.87 17.70 9.62
CA ASP A 229 8.88 17.24 8.24
C ASP A 229 7.49 17.27 7.60
N ILE A 230 6.42 17.00 8.35
CA ILE A 230 5.04 17.21 7.86
C ILE A 230 4.81 18.71 7.60
N MET A 231 5.15 19.58 8.55
CA MET A 231 4.97 21.04 8.39
C MET A 231 5.78 21.61 7.21
N ASN A 232 6.93 21.02 6.90
CA ASN A 232 7.76 21.41 5.75
C ASN A 232 7.22 20.85 4.42
N ALA A 233 6.30 19.88 4.44
CA ALA A 233 5.74 19.28 3.24
C ALA A 233 4.63 20.16 2.65
N SER A 234 4.82 20.62 1.41
CA SER A 234 3.89 21.54 0.74
C SER A 234 2.48 20.99 0.42
N PHE A 235 2.19 19.74 0.77
CA PHE A 235 0.94 19.05 0.43
C PHE A 235 0.19 18.51 1.65
N MET A 236 0.69 18.79 2.86
CA MET A 236 0.13 18.37 4.13
C MET A 236 0.14 19.57 5.08
N GLU A 237 -0.85 19.63 5.95
CA GLU A 237 -0.91 20.61 7.03
C GLU A 237 -1.10 19.85 8.34
N LEU A 238 -0.11 19.90 9.22
CA LEU A 238 -0.23 19.32 10.55
C LEU A 238 -1.16 20.20 11.39
N SER A 239 -2.24 19.63 11.92
CA SER A 239 -3.21 20.36 12.74
C SER A 239 -3.07 20.05 14.22
N LEU A 240 -2.85 18.78 14.55
CA LEU A 240 -2.85 18.31 15.92
C LEU A 240 -1.92 17.13 16.12
N ARG A 241 -1.26 17.10 17.28
CA ARG A 241 -0.69 15.89 17.87
C ARG A 241 -1.47 15.52 19.12
N LEU A 242 -1.89 14.26 19.17
CA LEU A 242 -2.46 13.62 20.33
C LEU A 242 -1.48 12.63 20.93
N ASN A 243 -1.34 12.68 22.25
CA ASN A 243 -0.41 11.89 23.06
C ASN A 243 1.07 12.11 22.71
N LYS A 244 1.91 11.31 23.38
CA LYS A 244 3.37 11.32 23.22
C LYS A 244 3.82 10.00 22.58
N PRO A 245 5.04 9.92 22.01
CA PRO A 245 5.54 8.70 21.38
C PRO A 245 5.64 7.48 22.32
N GLU A 246 5.59 7.68 23.64
CA GLU A 246 5.65 6.59 24.60
C GLU A 246 4.36 5.75 24.62
N ASP A 247 3.20 6.34 24.32
CA ASP A 247 1.94 5.60 24.20
C ASP A 247 0.88 6.40 23.42
N LEU A 248 0.13 5.72 22.55
CA LEU A 248 -1.08 6.22 21.88
C LEU A 248 -0.91 7.46 20.96
N LEU A 249 0.30 7.74 20.47
CA LEU A 249 0.57 8.84 19.54
C LEU A 249 -0.32 8.81 18.27
N GLU A 250 -0.88 9.97 17.92
CA GLU A 250 -1.62 10.22 16.68
C GLU A 250 -1.33 11.64 16.16
N TYR A 251 -1.14 11.78 14.84
CA TYR A 251 -1.09 13.08 14.17
C TYR A 251 -2.32 13.27 13.28
N LYS A 252 -3.00 14.41 13.45
CA LYS A 252 -4.05 14.84 12.54
C LYS A 252 -3.49 15.78 11.50
N VAL A 253 -3.64 15.39 10.24
CA VAL A 253 -3.14 16.11 9.08
C VAL A 253 -4.31 16.50 8.20
N CYS A 254 -4.24 17.64 7.55
CA CYS A 254 -5.12 17.98 6.45
C CYS A 254 -4.35 17.84 5.13
N ILE A 255 -4.96 17.19 4.15
CA ILE A 255 -4.51 17.08 2.76
C ILE A 255 -5.55 17.71 1.84
N GLU A 256 -5.19 17.97 0.58
CA GLU A 256 -6.09 18.46 -0.51
C GLU A 256 -7.42 19.11 -0.07
N ASN A 257 -7.52 20.44 -0.12
CA ASN A 257 -8.78 21.15 0.21
C ASN A 257 -9.35 20.79 1.60
N ASN A 258 -8.49 20.59 2.61
CA ASN A 258 -8.85 20.28 3.99
C ASN A 258 -9.51 18.90 4.21
N ILE A 259 -9.20 17.91 3.37
CA ILE A 259 -9.55 16.52 3.66
C ILE A 259 -8.73 16.06 4.88
N PRO A 260 -9.38 15.64 5.99
CA PRO A 260 -8.69 15.09 7.14
C PRO A 260 -7.98 13.76 6.80
N MET A 261 -6.76 13.62 7.31
CA MET A 261 -5.98 12.41 7.26
C MET A 261 -5.35 12.18 8.65
N ASP A 262 -5.70 11.06 9.27
CA ASP A 262 -5.18 10.69 10.58
C ASP A 262 -4.03 9.68 10.44
N ILE A 263 -2.92 9.94 11.12
CA ILE A 263 -1.73 9.08 11.16
C ILE A 263 -1.60 8.53 12.58
N PHE A 264 -2.01 7.28 12.76
CA PHE A 264 -1.92 6.55 14.01
C PHE A 264 -0.57 5.85 14.15
N PHE A 265 -0.01 5.85 15.36
CA PHE A 265 1.13 4.98 15.67
C PHE A 265 0.66 3.68 16.31
N LEU A 266 1.14 2.59 15.72
CA LEU A 266 0.82 1.22 16.07
C LEU A 266 1.89 0.66 16.99
N TYR A 267 1.48 0.39 18.22
CA TYR A 267 2.26 -0.26 19.26
C TYR A 267 1.91 -1.75 19.25
N HIS A 268 2.82 -2.59 19.73
CA HIS A 268 2.56 -4.02 19.81
C HIS A 268 3.40 -4.69 20.89
N ASP A 269 2.91 -5.85 21.31
CA ASP A 269 3.65 -6.81 22.13
C ASP A 269 3.74 -8.15 21.40
N GLN A 270 4.00 -9.24 22.13
CA GLN A 270 4.14 -10.56 21.54
C GLN A 270 2.83 -11.13 20.96
N ASN A 271 1.66 -10.58 21.34
CA ASN A 271 0.35 -11.18 21.10
C ASN A 271 -0.65 -10.25 20.41
N SER A 272 -0.48 -8.93 20.56
CA SER A 272 -1.47 -7.93 20.18
C SER A 272 -0.82 -6.65 19.69
N SER A 273 -1.62 -5.84 19.01
CA SER A 273 -1.24 -4.48 18.59
C SER A 273 -2.30 -3.49 19.02
N TRP A 274 -1.95 -2.22 19.21
CA TRP A 274 -2.91 -1.19 19.57
C TRP A 274 -2.51 0.19 19.06
N VAL A 275 -3.51 1.07 18.94
CA VAL A 275 -3.34 2.50 18.68
C VAL A 275 -4.14 3.32 19.69
N GLY A 276 -3.84 4.62 19.77
CA GLY A 276 -4.62 5.60 20.51
C GLY A 276 -5.99 5.87 19.93
N GLY A 277 -6.94 6.23 20.79
CA GLY A 277 -8.21 6.83 20.42
C GLY A 277 -8.28 8.31 20.79
N LEU A 278 -9.12 9.04 20.07
CA LEU A 278 -9.28 10.50 20.13
C LEU A 278 -9.66 11.09 21.50
N SER A 279 -10.11 10.28 22.46
CA SER A 279 -10.61 10.76 23.76
C SER A 279 -9.63 10.58 24.92
N TYR A 280 -8.37 10.19 24.68
CA TYR A 280 -7.36 9.87 25.71
C TYR A 280 -7.69 8.69 26.62
N GLU A 281 -8.97 8.29 26.63
CA GLU A 281 -9.55 7.26 27.47
C GLU A 281 -9.64 5.92 26.78
N ASN A 282 -9.40 5.87 25.47
CA ASN A 282 -9.62 4.68 24.68
C ASN A 282 -8.39 4.32 23.86
N LYS A 283 -8.18 3.01 23.71
CA LYS A 283 -7.28 2.41 22.73
C LYS A 283 -8.02 1.34 21.95
N PHE A 284 -7.62 1.12 20.71
CA PHE A 284 -8.17 0.07 19.86
C PHE A 284 -7.20 -1.08 19.79
N VAL A 285 -7.62 -2.28 20.21
CA VAL A 285 -6.73 -3.45 20.36
C VAL A 285 -6.98 -4.47 19.26
N TYR A 286 -5.95 -4.73 18.47
CA TYR A 286 -5.97 -5.61 17.31
C TYR A 286 -5.24 -6.93 17.59
N PRO A 287 -5.55 -8.01 16.84
CA PRO A 287 -4.65 -9.14 16.70
C PRO A 287 -3.26 -8.66 16.26
N LEU A 288 -2.18 -9.36 16.63
CA LEU A 288 -0.82 -8.94 16.29
C LEU A 288 -0.67 -8.57 14.80
N ILE A 289 -0.34 -7.32 14.55
CA ILE A 289 0.06 -6.77 13.27
C ILE A 289 1.58 -6.58 13.34
N ASN A 290 2.34 -7.42 12.66
CA ASN A 290 3.82 -7.37 12.66
C ASN A 290 4.42 -7.44 11.24
N GLN A 291 3.57 -7.42 10.23
CA GLN A 291 3.96 -7.52 8.83
C GLN A 291 3.11 -6.57 7.99
N THR A 292 3.81 -5.84 7.13
CA THR A 292 3.22 -4.98 6.13
C THR A 292 3.26 -5.64 4.76
N CYS A 293 2.14 -5.61 4.07
CA CYS A 293 1.98 -6.13 2.72
C CYS A 293 1.70 -5.00 1.74
N ALA A 294 2.24 -5.12 0.53
CA ALA A 294 1.91 -4.29 -0.61
C ALA A 294 0.48 -4.57 -1.09
N THR A 295 -0.20 -3.57 -1.64
CA THR A 295 -1.51 -3.71 -2.28
C THR A 295 -1.75 -2.68 -3.38
N ASP A 296 -2.82 -2.86 -4.14
CA ASP A 296 -3.37 -1.88 -5.05
C ASP A 296 -4.57 -1.15 -4.42
N LEU A 297 -4.53 0.17 -4.41
CA LEU A 297 -5.67 1.03 -4.15
C LEU A 297 -5.80 2.01 -5.31
N LEU A 298 -6.90 1.90 -6.06
CA LEU A 298 -7.22 2.79 -7.19
C LEU A 298 -6.06 2.91 -8.22
N GLY A 299 -5.36 1.80 -8.51
CA GLY A 299 -4.26 1.77 -9.48
C GLY A 299 -2.89 2.19 -8.92
N TYR A 300 -2.78 2.40 -7.60
CA TYR A 300 -1.55 2.80 -6.94
C TYR A 300 -1.15 1.87 -5.79
N LEU A 301 0.16 1.66 -5.67
CA LEU A 301 0.74 0.86 -4.62
C LEU A 301 0.47 1.49 -3.26
N MET A 302 -0.15 0.75 -2.36
CA MET A 302 -0.26 1.14 -0.97
C MET A 302 0.21 -0.01 -0.10
N TYR A 303 0.20 0.21 1.21
CA TYR A 303 0.52 -0.82 2.17
C TYR A 303 -0.67 -1.09 3.07
N VAL A 304 -0.76 -2.31 3.56
CA VAL A 304 -1.82 -2.79 4.45
C VAL A 304 -1.22 -3.80 5.44
N PRO A 305 -1.86 -4.04 6.59
CA PRO A 305 -1.52 -5.20 7.42
C PRO A 305 -1.64 -6.49 6.61
N CYS A 306 -0.64 -7.38 6.70
CA CYS A 306 -0.70 -8.65 5.97
C CYS A 306 -1.85 -9.57 6.41
N ASN A 307 -2.39 -9.36 7.61
CA ASN A 307 -3.56 -10.01 8.20
C ASN A 307 -4.80 -9.10 8.17
N ALA A 308 -4.96 -8.26 7.13
CA ALA A 308 -6.02 -7.24 7.03
C ALA A 308 -7.43 -7.70 7.43
N LEU A 309 -7.87 -8.90 7.03
CA LEU A 309 -9.19 -9.41 7.42
C LEU A 309 -9.34 -9.55 8.94
N ASN A 310 -8.31 -10.04 9.64
CA ASN A 310 -8.36 -10.18 11.11
C ASN A 310 -8.42 -8.81 11.79
N VAL A 311 -7.71 -7.83 11.23
CA VAL A 311 -7.74 -6.43 11.70
C VAL A 311 -9.14 -5.85 11.53
N ILE A 312 -9.71 -5.96 10.32
CA ILE A 312 -11.07 -5.52 10.00
C ILE A 312 -12.12 -6.21 10.88
N MET A 313 -12.04 -7.53 11.04
CA MET A 313 -12.99 -8.29 11.86
C MET A 313 -12.90 -7.95 13.34
N SER A 314 -11.72 -7.56 13.85
CA SER A 314 -11.62 -7.13 15.23
C SER A 314 -12.38 -5.82 15.49
N GLU A 315 -12.41 -4.92 14.49
CA GLU A 315 -13.08 -3.63 14.61
C GLU A 315 -14.58 -3.71 14.29
N HIS A 316 -14.96 -4.43 13.23
CA HIS A 316 -16.33 -4.44 12.70
C HIS A 316 -17.12 -5.74 12.98
N GLY A 317 -16.47 -6.77 13.51
CA GLY A 317 -17.08 -8.07 13.78
C GLY A 317 -17.47 -8.84 12.52
N GLU A 318 -18.38 -9.80 12.67
CA GLU A 318 -18.86 -10.65 11.56
C GLU A 318 -19.62 -9.85 10.49
N ASN A 319 -20.18 -8.69 10.87
CA ASN A 319 -20.96 -7.82 9.99
C ASN A 319 -20.11 -6.86 9.15
N TRP A 320 -18.78 -7.04 9.09
CA TRP A 320 -17.90 -6.21 8.25
C TRP A 320 -18.32 -6.21 6.77
N THR A 321 -19.01 -7.25 6.32
CA THR A 321 -19.54 -7.40 4.95
C THR A 321 -20.78 -6.55 4.68
N GLU A 322 -21.40 -5.97 5.72
CA GLU A 322 -22.59 -5.13 5.61
C GLU A 322 -22.21 -3.63 5.56
N PRO A 323 -22.88 -2.81 4.74
CA PRO A 323 -22.62 -1.39 4.71
C PRO A 323 -23.15 -0.71 5.97
N LEU A 324 -22.30 0.08 6.62
CA LEU A 324 -22.69 1.06 7.63
C LEU A 324 -22.39 2.45 7.08
N HIS A 325 -23.43 3.27 6.91
CA HIS A 325 -23.25 4.66 6.49
C HIS A 325 -22.47 5.43 7.57
N SER A 326 -21.54 6.30 7.18
CA SER A 326 -20.70 7.09 8.09
C SER A 326 -21.53 7.92 9.08
N SER A 327 -22.66 8.47 8.63
CA SER A 327 -23.60 9.20 9.51
C SER A 327 -24.20 8.36 10.65
N LYS A 328 -24.06 7.03 10.62
CA LYS A 328 -24.45 6.11 11.69
C LYS A 328 -23.25 5.49 12.41
N TYR A 329 -22.03 5.73 11.93
CA TYR A 329 -20.81 5.25 12.55
C TYR A 329 -20.33 6.29 13.57
N ILE A 330 -20.22 5.86 14.81
CA ILE A 330 -19.72 6.67 15.93
C ILE A 330 -18.36 6.09 16.32
N TRP A 331 -17.28 6.82 16.04
CA TRP A 331 -15.90 6.31 16.14
C TRP A 331 -15.52 5.79 17.53
N ASN A 332 -16.13 6.30 18.60
CA ASN A 332 -15.89 5.88 19.99
C ASN A 332 -16.97 4.94 20.56
N GLU A 333 -17.85 4.39 19.72
CA GLU A 333 -18.91 3.48 20.16
C GLU A 333 -19.09 2.28 19.22
N SER A 334 -18.89 2.49 17.91
CA SER A 334 -19.10 1.48 16.87
C SER A 334 -17.99 0.42 16.79
N PRO A 335 -16.69 0.75 16.99
CA PRO A 335 -15.63 -0.25 17.02
C PRO A 335 -15.78 -1.28 18.15
N LEU A 336 -15.72 -2.57 17.80
CA LEU A 336 -15.84 -3.67 18.76
C LEU A 336 -14.55 -3.97 19.54
N ASN A 337 -13.43 -3.45 19.07
CA ASN A 337 -12.09 -3.65 19.64
C ASN A 337 -11.63 -2.54 20.59
N MET A 338 -12.51 -1.60 20.92
CA MET A 338 -12.19 -0.50 21.82
C MET A 338 -12.02 -0.98 23.26
N ARG A 339 -11.01 -0.45 23.95
CA ARG A 339 -10.70 -0.71 25.36
C ARG A 339 -10.38 0.61 26.05
N GLU A 340 -10.74 0.70 27.32
CA GLU A 340 -10.33 1.82 28.16
C GLU A 340 -8.79 1.81 28.35
N ALA A 341 -8.16 2.97 28.20
CA ALA A 341 -6.72 3.18 28.31
C ALA A 341 -6.31 4.01 29.53
N GLY A 342 -7.26 4.60 30.27
CA GLY A 342 -7.02 5.49 31.41
C GLY A 342 -7.07 6.97 31.03
N THR A 343 -6.82 7.88 31.97
CA THR A 343 -6.85 9.34 31.69
C THR A 343 -5.47 9.96 31.79
N ILE A 344 -5.21 10.98 30.97
CA ILE A 344 -3.98 11.77 31.06
C ILE A 344 -4.04 12.68 32.29
N PRO A 345 -3.03 12.64 33.17
CA PRO A 345 -2.93 13.55 34.30
C PRO A 345 -3.00 15.02 33.86
N PRO A 346 -3.70 15.90 34.59
CA PRO A 346 -3.84 17.32 34.21
C PRO A 346 -2.52 18.03 33.89
N GLU A 347 -1.46 17.69 34.62
CA GLU A 347 -0.11 18.22 34.47
C GLU A 347 0.56 17.85 33.14
N GLU A 348 0.16 16.75 32.50
CA GLU A 348 0.74 16.26 31.25
C GLU A 348 -0.07 16.67 30.00
N ARG A 349 -1.28 17.22 30.18
CA ARG A 349 -2.20 17.52 29.06
C ARG A 349 -1.61 18.46 28.03
N ALA A 350 -0.87 19.49 28.45
CA ALA A 350 -0.27 20.46 27.54
C ALA A 350 0.82 19.82 26.66
N GLU A 351 1.51 18.80 27.16
CA GLU A 351 2.52 18.08 26.40
C GLU A 351 1.86 17.00 25.52
N SER A 352 0.79 16.36 25.99
CA SER A 352 0.08 15.32 25.24
C SER A 352 -0.91 15.88 24.20
N TYR A 353 -1.20 17.17 24.21
CA TYR A 353 -2.05 17.83 23.21
C TYR A 353 -1.32 19.03 22.63
N VAL A 354 -0.83 18.89 21.41
CA VAL A 354 -0.14 19.98 20.71
C VAL A 354 -0.96 20.38 19.50
N SER A 355 -1.59 21.55 19.57
CA SER A 355 -2.20 22.19 18.41
C SER A 355 -1.13 22.94 17.64
N TYR A 356 -1.14 22.76 16.32
CA TYR A 356 -0.28 23.51 15.42
C TYR A 356 -1.11 24.65 14.84
N GLU A 357 -0.60 25.88 14.93
CA GLU A 357 -1.26 27.04 14.31
C GLU A 357 -1.18 26.91 12.78
N ARG A 358 -2.26 27.29 12.11
CA ARG A 358 -2.38 27.27 10.65
C ARG A 358 -1.63 28.43 9.99
#